data_AF-A0A0N4UHM1-F1
#
_entry.id   AF-A0A0N4UHM1-F1
#
_cell.length_a   1.000
_cell.length_b   1.000
_cell.length_c   1.000
_cell.angle_alpha   90.00
_cell.angle_beta   90.00
_cell.angle_gamma   90.00
#
_symmetry.space_group_name_H-M   'P 1'
#
loop_
_entity.id
_entity.type
_entity.pdbx_description
1 polymer ?
#
loop_
_entity_poly.entity_id
_entity_poly.type
_entity_poly.pdbx_seq_one_letter_code
_entity_poly.pdbx_strand_id
1 'polypeptide(L)'
;MAYTFHARINNLWSIWYTIIIVLLQSYLLYLGFERYKLYSEMKWPHGAYPRLWLKVYIILYSICVPGLVLFIASGVFKSGNIAGDNDRLGDRAERVIQSCDMQSKGFKFL
;
A
#
# COMPACT_ATOMS: atom_id res chain seq x y z
N MET A 1 -15.25 -8.10 24.81
CA MET A 1 -14.55 -8.67 23.64
C MET A 1 -13.55 -7.64 23.14
N ALA A 2 -12.28 -7.76 23.52
CA ALA A 2 -11.22 -6.93 22.96
C ALA A 2 -10.70 -7.64 21.70
N TYR A 3 -11.04 -7.14 20.52
CA TYR A 3 -10.40 -7.56 19.29
C TYR A 3 -8.99 -6.95 19.29
N THR A 4 -8.02 -7.66 19.85
CA THR A 4 -6.62 -7.30 19.69
C THR A 4 -6.28 -7.49 18.22
N PHE A 5 -6.23 -6.38 17.48
CA PHE A 5 -5.70 -6.36 16.12
C PHE A 5 -4.23 -6.74 16.20
N HIS A 6 -3.94 -8.05 16.07
CA HIS A 6 -2.58 -8.56 16.12
C HIS A 6 -1.91 -8.27 14.77
N ALA A 7 -1.55 -7.00 14.58
CA ALA A 7 -0.86 -6.52 13.41
C ALA A 7 0.46 -7.28 13.25
N ARG A 8 0.54 -8.14 12.25
CA ARG A 8 1.82 -8.76 11.85
C ARG A 8 2.49 -7.85 10.84
N ILE A 9 3.79 -7.62 11.02
CA ILE A 9 4.61 -6.87 10.09
C ILE A 9 4.87 -7.75 8.86
N ASN A 10 4.87 -7.14 7.67
CA ASN A 10 5.16 -7.83 6.41
C ASN A 10 6.64 -8.24 6.31
N ASN A 11 7.00 -9.04 5.31
CA ASN A 11 8.39 -9.42 5.05
C ASN A 11 9.26 -8.18 4.76
N LEU A 12 10.52 -8.21 5.21
CA LEU A 12 11.45 -7.08 5.09
C LEU A 12 11.61 -6.57 3.64
N TRP A 13 11.62 -7.48 2.67
CA TRP A 13 11.65 -7.14 1.24
C TRP A 13 10.42 -6.35 0.78
N SER A 14 9.25 -6.71 1.27
CA SER A 14 8.01 -6.00 0.95
C SER A 14 8.01 -4.60 1.57
N ILE A 15 8.50 -4.47 2.81
CA ILE A 15 8.62 -3.16 3.46
C ILE A 15 9.55 -2.24 2.68
N TRP A 16 10.72 -2.74 2.25
CA TRP A 16 11.65 -1.96 1.42
C TRP A 16 11.04 -1.53 0.09
N TYR A 17 10.32 -2.44 -0.57
CA TYR A 17 9.59 -2.10 -1.79
C TYR A 17 8.58 -0.97 -1.52
N THR A 18 7.79 -1.09 -0.44
CA THR A 18 6.85 -0.05 -0.04
C THR A 18 7.55 1.28 0.22
N ILE A 19 8.68 1.31 0.94
CA ILE A 19 9.45 2.53 1.19
C ILE A 19 9.90 3.18 -0.12
N ILE A 20 10.52 2.41 -1.03
CA ILE A 20 11.03 2.93 -2.31
C ILE A 20 9.89 3.51 -3.15
N ILE A 21 8.78 2.76 -3.28
CA ILE A 21 7.62 3.21 -4.05
C ILE A 21 6.97 4.44 -3.39
N VAL A 22 6.91 4.50 -2.06
CA VAL A 22 6.36 5.66 -1.34
C VAL A 22 7.21 6.90 -1.55
N LEU A 23 8.53 6.77 -1.52
CA LEU A 23 9.47 7.87 -1.82
C LEU A 23 9.34 8.33 -3.28
N LEU A 24 9.21 7.40 -4.22
CA LEU A 24 9.00 7.73 -5.62
C LEU A 24 7.64 8.44 -5.82
N GLN A 25 6.57 7.91 -5.24
CA GLN A 25 5.23 8.48 -5.37
C GLN A 25 5.12 9.84 -4.68
N SER A 26 5.75 10.05 -3.53
CA SER A 26 5.78 11.35 -2.87
C SER A 26 6.55 12.38 -3.69
N TYR A 27 7.65 11.98 -4.34
CA TYR A 27 8.38 12.84 -5.28
C TYR A 27 7.53 13.21 -6.51
N LEU A 28 6.81 12.25 -7.10
CA LEU A 28 5.91 12.51 -8.22
C LEU A 28 4.74 13.43 -7.83
N LEU A 29 4.17 13.23 -6.63
CA LEU A 29 3.16 14.14 -6.08
C LEU A 29 3.70 15.56 -5.95
N TYR A 30 4.90 15.72 -5.36
CA TYR A 30 5.55 17.02 -5.22
C TYR A 30 5.74 17.71 -6.57
N LEU A 31 6.28 17.01 -7.57
CA LEU A 31 6.44 17.54 -8.93
C LEU A 31 5.10 17.93 -9.54
N GLY A 32 4.05 17.13 -9.28
CA GLY A 32 2.69 17.41 -9.75
C GLY A 32 2.09 18.68 -9.14
N PHE A 33 2.32 18.91 -7.85
CA PHE A 33 1.88 20.14 -7.15
C PHE A 33 2.65 21.37 -7.63
N GLU A 34 3.96 21.27 -7.83
CA GLU A 34 4.77 22.36 -8.42
C GLU A 34 4.26 22.75 -9.82
N ARG A 35 3.92 21.76 -10.65
CA ARG A 35 3.31 22.01 -11.96
C ARG A 35 1.94 22.68 -11.86
N TYR A 36 1.10 22.23 -10.92
CA TYR A 36 -0.20 22.87 -10.68
C TYR A 36 -0.04 24.33 -10.27
N LYS A 37 0.88 24.61 -9.35
CA LYS A 37 1.21 25.96 -8.89
C LYS A 37 1.65 26.83 -10.06
N LEU A 38 2.57 26.35 -10.88
CA LEU A 38 3.03 27.05 -12.08
C LEU A 38 1.88 27.36 -13.04
N TYR A 39 0.99 26.40 -13.33
CA TYR A 39 -0.16 26.62 -14.21
C TYR A 39 -1.20 27.58 -13.61
N SER A 40 -1.32 27.65 -12.28
CA SER A 40 -2.23 28.57 -11.60
C SER A 40 -1.72 30.01 -11.58
N GLU A 41 -0.41 30.21 -11.50
CA GLU A 41 0.25 31.52 -11.47
C GLU A 41 0.53 32.09 -12.87
N MET A 42 0.58 31.21 -13.89
CA MET A 42 0.82 31.60 -15.28
C MET A 42 -0.31 32.51 -15.81
N LYS A 43 0.06 33.62 -16.46
CA LYS A 43 -0.89 34.47 -17.18
C LYS A 43 -1.27 33.82 -18.51
N TRP A 44 -2.40 33.13 -18.53
CA TRP A 44 -2.90 32.47 -19.73
C TRP A 44 -3.27 33.50 -20.81
N PRO A 45 -2.83 33.30 -22.07
CA PRO A 45 -3.20 34.20 -23.16
C PRO A 45 -4.72 34.16 -23.40
N HIS A 46 -5.30 35.30 -23.78
CA HIS A 46 -6.73 35.45 -24.11
C HIS A 46 -7.72 35.11 -22.98
N GLY A 47 -7.27 35.05 -21.71
CA GLY A 47 -8.14 34.64 -20.61
C GLY A 47 -8.61 33.19 -20.69
N ALA A 48 -7.98 32.38 -21.56
CA ALA A 48 -8.28 30.96 -21.77
C ALA A 48 -7.77 30.08 -20.61
N TYR A 49 -8.01 30.50 -19.38
CA TYR A 49 -7.61 29.76 -18.18
C TYR A 49 -8.36 28.42 -18.12
N PRO A 50 -7.67 27.27 -18.20
CA PRO A 50 -8.30 25.95 -18.31
C PRO A 50 -8.83 25.46 -16.95
N ARG A 51 -9.80 26.19 -16.39
CA ARG A 51 -10.35 25.96 -15.03
C ARG A 51 -10.79 24.51 -14.81
N LEU A 52 -11.49 23.93 -15.78
CA LEU A 52 -12.02 22.57 -15.67
C LEU A 52 -10.88 21.54 -15.59
N TRP A 53 -9.92 21.62 -16.51
CA TRP A 53 -8.78 20.70 -16.57
C TRP A 53 -7.88 20.82 -15.35
N LEU A 54 -7.63 22.04 -14.87
CA LEU A 54 -6.82 22.26 -13.69
C LEU A 54 -7.52 21.74 -12.42
N LYS A 55 -8.86 21.85 -12.32
CA LYS A 55 -9.66 21.23 -11.26
C LYS A 55 -9.60 19.70 -11.31
N VAL A 56 -9.77 19.10 -12.49
CA VAL A 56 -9.68 17.64 -12.65
C VAL A 56 -8.28 17.15 -12.27
N TYR A 57 -7.24 17.86 -12.71
CA TYR A 57 -5.85 17.56 -12.37
C TYR A 57 -5.63 17.53 -10.86
N ILE A 58 -6.02 18.57 -10.12
CA ILE A 58 -5.79 18.63 -8.68
C ILE A 58 -6.61 17.60 -7.91
N ILE A 59 -7.85 17.30 -8.35
CA ILE A 59 -8.68 16.26 -7.74
C ILE A 59 -8.01 14.90 -7.89
N LEU A 60 -7.55 14.54 -9.10
CA LEU A 60 -6.86 13.27 -9.34
C LEU A 60 -5.59 13.14 -8.50
N TYR A 61 -4.75 14.18 -8.45
CA TYR A 61 -3.55 14.20 -7.61
C TYR A 61 -3.88 14.11 -6.11
N SER A 62 -4.97 14.75 -5.68
CA SER A 62 -5.41 14.71 -4.29
C SER A 62 -5.88 13.32 -3.88
N ILE A 63 -6.46 12.53 -4.78
CA ILE A 63 -6.87 11.12 -4.54
C ILE A 63 -5.65 10.21 -4.39
N CYS A 64 -4.51 10.54 -5.02
CA CYS A 64 -3.28 9.77 -4.84
C CYS A 64 -2.74 9.84 -3.40
N VAL A 65 -3.04 10.91 -2.64
CA VAL A 65 -2.60 11.06 -1.24
C VAL A 65 -3.22 9.98 -0.31
N PRO A 66 -4.56 9.81 -0.21
CA PRO A 66 -5.13 8.72 0.57
C PRO A 66 -4.79 7.35 -0.02
N GLY A 67 -4.64 7.23 -1.34
CA GLY A 67 -4.14 6.00 -1.98
C GLY A 67 -2.75 5.61 -1.47
N LEU A 68 -1.85 6.58 -1.29
CA LEU A 68 -0.51 6.38 -0.74
C LEU A 68 -0.57 5.93 0.74
N VAL A 69 -1.46 6.52 1.54
CA VAL A 69 -1.65 6.12 2.94
C VAL A 69 -2.14 4.67 3.05
N LEU A 70 -3.12 4.28 2.22
CA LEU A 70 -3.61 2.91 2.15
C LEU A 70 -2.52 1.94 1.68
N PHE A 71 -1.68 2.36 0.73
CA PHE A 71 -0.56 1.56 0.25
C PHE A 71 0.53 1.37 1.32
N ILE A 72 0.83 2.40 2.12
CA ILE A 72 1.73 2.27 3.27
C ILE A 72 1.15 1.27 4.28
N ALA A 73 -0.13 1.40 4.61
CA ALA A 73 -0.79 0.51 5.57
C ALA A 73 -0.76 -0.96 5.10
N SER A 74 -1.06 -1.23 3.82
CA SER A 74 -1.03 -2.59 3.26
C SER A 74 0.38 -3.14 3.03
N GLY A 75 1.36 -2.26 2.82
CA GLY A 75 2.76 -2.64 2.66
C GLY A 75 3.44 -3.01 3.98
N VAL A 76 3.13 -2.27 5.06
CA VAL A 76 3.71 -2.46 6.39
C VAL A 76 3.00 -3.58 7.16
N PHE A 77 1.68 -3.60 7.14
CA PHE A 77 0.88 -4.60 7.86
C PHE A 77 0.47 -5.73 6.94
N LYS A 78 0.62 -6.96 7.42
CA LYS A 78 0.14 -8.16 6.75
C LYS A 78 -1.37 -8.07 6.58
N SER A 79 -1.80 -7.83 5.36
CA SER A 79 -3.20 -7.55 5.03
C SER A 79 -4.05 -8.81 4.88
N GLY A 80 -3.40 -9.98 4.77
CA GLY A 80 -4.04 -11.23 4.38
C GLY A 80 -4.12 -11.40 2.85
N ASN A 81 -3.68 -10.40 2.07
CA ASN A 81 -3.56 -10.51 0.63
C ASN A 81 -2.32 -11.35 0.28
N ILE A 82 -2.52 -12.61 -0.10
CA ILE A 82 -1.44 -13.59 -0.39
C ILE A 82 -0.41 -13.02 -1.37
N ALA A 83 -0.86 -12.26 -2.37
CA ALA A 83 0.01 -11.64 -3.37
C ALA A 83 0.85 -10.48 -2.80
N GLY A 84 0.28 -9.65 -1.93
CA GLY A 84 0.98 -8.50 -1.31
C GLY A 84 1.85 -8.88 -0.12
N ASP A 85 1.49 -9.96 0.58
CA ASP A 85 2.19 -10.43 1.77
C ASP A 85 3.42 -11.31 1.43
N ASN A 86 3.66 -11.58 0.13
CA ASN A 86 4.70 -12.50 -0.36
C ASN A 86 4.72 -13.84 0.40
N ASP A 87 3.54 -14.33 0.78
CA ASP A 87 3.41 -15.59 1.49
C ASP A 87 3.77 -16.73 0.55
N ARG A 88 4.89 -17.40 0.81
CA ARG A 88 5.30 -18.60 0.08
C ARG A 88 4.24 -19.68 0.32
N LEU A 89 3.61 -20.17 -0.75
CA LEU A 89 2.62 -21.25 -0.68
C LEU A 89 3.17 -22.48 0.06
N GLY A 90 4.48 -22.76 -0.09
CA GLY A 90 5.16 -23.85 0.62
C GLY A 90 5.20 -23.69 2.14
N ASP A 91 5.32 -22.46 2.66
CA ASP A 91 5.37 -22.18 4.10
C ASP A 91 3.99 -22.40 4.77
N ARG A 92 2.90 -22.28 4.00
CA ARG A 92 1.56 -22.67 4.48
C ARG A 92 1.39 -24.19 4.51
N ALA A 93 1.94 -24.91 3.53
CA ALA A 93 1.86 -26.36 3.48
C ALA A 93 2.60 -27.02 4.66
N GLU A 94 3.80 -26.53 5.01
CA GLU A 94 4.56 -27.06 6.15
C GLU A 94 3.82 -26.88 7.48
N ARG A 95 3.17 -25.72 7.72
CA ARG A 95 2.36 -25.51 8.94
C ARG A 95 1.15 -26.43 9.04
N VAL A 96 0.48 -26.70 7.92
CA VAL A 96 -0.65 -27.65 7.89
C VAL A 96 -0.16 -29.06 8.20
N ILE A 97 0.96 -29.49 7.62
CA ILE A 97 1.54 -30.81 7.86
C ILE A 97 1.98 -30.96 9.32
N GLN A 98 2.64 -29.94 9.90
CA GLN A 98 3.06 -29.96 11.29
C GLN A 98 1.88 -30.03 12.27
N SER A 99 0.79 -29.32 11.96
CA SER A 99 -0.44 -29.35 12.79
C SER A 99 -1.12 -30.73 12.73
N CYS A 100 -1.14 -31.36 11.55
CA CYS A 100 -1.63 -32.73 11.38
C CYS A 100 -0.74 -33.76 12.09
N ASP A 101 0.59 -33.62 12.05
CA ASP A 101 1.51 -34.52 12.75
C ASP A 101 1.37 -34.39 14.27
N MET A 102 1.20 -33.18 14.80
CA MET A 102 0.92 -32.96 16.23
C MET A 102 -0.43 -33.55 16.65
N GLN A 103 -1.48 -33.40 15.84
CA GLN A 103 -2.77 -34.06 16.07
C GLN A 103 -2.64 -35.58 16.04
N SER A 104 -1.90 -36.13 15.09
CA SER A 104 -1.65 -37.58 14.99
C SER A 104 -0.86 -38.13 16.18
N LYS A 105 0.16 -37.40 16.64
CA LYS A 105 0.96 -37.78 17.82
C LYS A 105 0.16 -37.62 19.12
N GLY A 106 -0.67 -36.58 19.25
CA GLY A 106 -1.56 -36.40 20.40
C GLY A 106 -2.61 -37.51 20.52
N PHE A 107 -3.11 -38.03 19.38
CA PHE A 107 -4.04 -39.16 19.37
C PHE A 107 -3.39 -40.50 19.69
N LYS A 108 -2.06 -40.63 19.60
CA LYS A 108 -1.33 -41.87 19.96
C LYS A 108 -1.02 -42.01 21.46
N PHE A 109 -1.30 -41.00 22.27
CA PHE A 109 -1.08 -41.01 23.73
C PHE A 109 -2.38 -41.08 24.55
N LEU A 110 -3.53 -41.32 23.89
CA LEU A 110 -4.83 -41.67 24.48
C LEU A 110 -5.20 -43.10 24.08
#